data_AF-Q5QD43-F1
#
_entry.id   AF-Q5QD43-F1
#
_cell.length_a   1.000
_cell.length_b   1.000
_cell.length_c   1.000
_cell.angle_alpha   90.00
_cell.angle_beta   90.00
_cell.angle_gamma   90.00
#
_symmetry.space_group_name_H-M   'P 1'
#
loop_
_entity.id
_entity.type
_entity.pdbx_description
1 polymer ?
#
loop_
_entity_poly.entity_id
_entity_poly.type
_entity_poly.pdbx_seq_one_letter_code
_entity_poly.pdbx_strand_id
1 'polypeptide(L)'
;EGVDNASMYSQPDEIWQVVKAFNEVPNSMFTIAAAFGNCHGVYKVGNVKLAPEILGNAQKYIKEKMNSKEDKPVNFVFHGGSGSEKKAIEEALGNGVIKMNIDTDIQWAAWDGVRKFEAEKHDYLQSQIGNPEGEDKP
;
A
#
# COMPACT_ATOMS: atom_id res chain seq x y z
N GLU A 1 16.71 -22.42 5.23
CA GLU A 1 17.24 -21.57 6.32
C GLU A 1 16.12 -20.65 6.78
N GLY A 2 15.81 -20.63 8.07
CA GLY A 2 14.74 -19.79 8.62
C GLY A 2 15.24 -18.35 8.73
N VAL A 3 14.68 -17.45 7.93
CA VAL A 3 14.94 -16.02 8.04
C VAL A 3 14.45 -15.56 9.41
N ASP A 4 15.30 -14.85 10.16
CA ASP A 4 14.90 -14.26 11.44
C ASP A 4 13.74 -13.30 11.21
N ASN A 5 12.63 -13.51 11.90
CA ASN A 5 11.39 -12.75 11.72
C ASN A 5 11.62 -11.24 11.97
N ALA A 6 12.59 -10.88 12.82
CA ALA A 6 12.98 -9.49 13.07
C ALA A 6 13.57 -8.80 11.82
N SER A 7 14.25 -9.54 10.93
CA SER A 7 14.84 -9.01 9.70
C SER A 7 13.80 -8.63 8.63
N MET A 8 12.55 -9.04 8.81
CA MET A 8 11.45 -8.77 7.87
C MET A 8 10.73 -7.45 8.14
N TYR A 9 11.02 -6.79 9.26
CA TYR A 9 10.35 -5.55 9.69
C TYR A 9 11.36 -4.46 10.05
N SER A 10 11.01 -3.22 9.72
CA SER A 10 11.77 -2.05 10.14
C SER A 10 11.71 -1.86 11.65
N GLN A 11 12.86 -1.61 12.26
CA GLN A 11 12.97 -1.31 13.68
C GLN A 11 12.85 0.19 13.93
N PRO A 12 12.31 0.64 15.09
CA PRO A 12 12.23 2.05 15.43
C PRO A 12 13.57 2.80 15.36
N ASP A 13 14.67 2.12 15.73
CA ASP A 13 16.02 2.67 15.64
C ASP A 13 16.47 2.94 14.21
N GLU A 14 16.13 2.06 13.26
CA GLU A 14 16.47 2.22 11.84
C GLU A 14 15.70 3.39 11.24
N ILE A 15 14.40 3.52 11.59
CA ILE A 15 13.58 4.66 11.17
C ILE A 15 14.13 5.95 11.75
N TRP A 16 14.56 5.96 13.02
CA TRP A 16 15.19 7.10 13.65
C TRP A 16 16.48 7.53 12.95
N GLN A 17 17.34 6.60 12.51
CA GLN A 17 18.55 6.93 11.76
C GLN A 17 18.22 7.73 10.49
N VAL A 18 17.18 7.33 9.76
CA VAL A 18 16.69 8.06 8.57
C VAL A 18 16.17 9.44 8.96
N VAL A 19 15.29 9.53 9.96
CA VAL A 19 14.72 10.82 10.41
C VAL A 19 15.83 11.79 10.83
N LYS A 20 16.80 11.31 11.62
CA LYS A 20 17.94 12.12 12.06
C LYS A 20 18.75 12.64 10.88
N ALA A 21 19.15 11.76 9.96
CA ALA A 21 19.98 12.11 8.83
C ALA A 21 19.30 13.14 7.91
N PHE A 22 18.00 12.98 7.64
CA PHE A 22 17.29 13.91 6.76
C PHE A 22 16.97 15.24 7.46
N ASN A 23 16.75 15.26 8.77
CA ASN A 23 16.55 16.51 9.53
C ASN A 23 17.79 17.41 9.56
N GLU A 24 19.00 16.85 9.36
CA GLU A 24 20.24 17.63 9.25
C GLU A 24 20.37 18.34 7.88
N VAL A 25 19.56 17.96 6.89
CA VAL A 25 19.56 18.59 5.55
C VAL A 25 18.69 19.85 5.56
N PRO A 26 19.23 21.04 5.21
CA PRO A 26 18.46 22.28 5.18
C PRO A 26 17.21 22.19 4.28
N ASN A 27 16.06 22.62 4.80
CA ASN A 27 14.76 22.62 4.11
C ASN A 27 14.30 21.23 3.61
N SER A 28 14.77 20.13 4.22
CA SER A 28 14.35 18.81 3.81
C SER A 28 12.87 18.57 4.07
N MET A 29 12.23 17.87 3.13
CA MET A 29 10.88 17.35 3.27
C MET A 29 10.93 15.90 2.79
N PHE A 30 10.53 14.98 3.66
CA PHE A 30 10.60 13.55 3.37
C PHE A 30 9.42 12.81 3.98
N THR A 31 9.18 11.62 3.43
CA THR A 31 8.22 10.64 3.95
C THR A 31 8.92 9.29 3.99
N ILE A 32 8.48 8.40 4.87
CA ILE A 32 9.15 7.11 5.09
C ILE A 32 8.20 5.97 4.74
N ALA A 33 8.63 5.06 3.86
CA ALA A 33 7.98 3.77 3.66
C ALA A 33 8.70 2.72 4.50
N ALA A 34 8.20 2.43 5.69
CA ALA A 34 8.74 1.39 6.57
C ALA A 34 8.21 0.01 6.17
N ALA A 35 8.99 -1.04 6.44
CA ALA A 35 8.53 -2.42 6.32
C ALA A 35 7.79 -2.79 7.62
N PHE A 36 6.47 -2.89 7.55
CA PHE A 36 5.62 -3.33 8.67
C PHE A 36 4.77 -4.54 8.27
N GLY A 37 5.36 -5.41 7.44
CA GLY A 37 4.71 -6.60 6.91
C GLY A 37 3.90 -6.38 5.64
N ASN A 38 4.07 -5.21 5.03
CA ASN A 38 3.44 -4.84 3.78
C ASN A 38 4.22 -5.41 2.58
N CYS A 39 3.55 -6.14 1.70
CA CYS A 39 4.14 -6.74 0.50
C CYS A 39 3.54 -6.13 -0.77
N HIS A 40 4.36 -5.94 -1.80
CA HIS A 40 3.88 -5.37 -3.08
C HIS A 40 3.25 -6.46 -3.96
N GLY A 41 1.91 -6.49 -4.03
CA GLY A 41 1.13 -7.45 -4.82
C GLY A 41 0.34 -8.42 -3.95
N VAL A 42 -0.46 -9.28 -4.60
CA VAL A 42 -1.32 -10.26 -3.91
C VAL A 42 -0.50 -11.51 -3.61
N TYR A 43 0.06 -11.62 -2.40
CA TYR A 43 0.81 -12.80 -1.98
C TYR A 43 -0.07 -13.85 -1.30
N LYS A 44 0.36 -15.11 -1.39
CA LYS A 44 -0.21 -16.20 -0.59
C LYS A 44 -0.04 -15.91 0.90
N VAL A 45 -1.16 -15.98 1.62
CA VAL A 45 -1.26 -15.93 3.07
C VAL A 45 -0.23 -16.89 3.70
N GLY A 46 0.68 -16.40 4.55
CA GLY A 46 1.51 -17.27 5.38
C GLY A 46 2.85 -16.73 5.89
N ASN A 47 3.59 -15.96 5.10
CA ASN A 47 5.00 -15.67 5.43
C ASN A 47 5.25 -14.33 6.13
N VAL A 48 4.41 -13.33 5.90
CA VAL A 48 4.55 -11.99 6.49
C VAL A 48 3.16 -11.48 6.84
N LYS A 49 2.97 -10.96 8.05
CA LYS A 49 1.70 -10.41 8.53
C LYS A 49 1.84 -8.91 8.69
N LEU A 50 0.84 -8.16 8.23
CA LEU A 50 0.76 -6.73 8.51
C LEU A 50 0.76 -6.52 10.02
N ALA A 51 1.67 -5.66 10.47
CA ALA A 51 1.88 -5.29 11.86
C ALA A 51 1.90 -3.75 11.99
N PRO A 52 0.75 -3.06 11.82
CA PRO A 52 0.68 -1.60 11.86
C PRO A 52 1.18 -0.99 13.17
N GLU A 53 1.18 -1.74 14.28
CA GLU A 53 1.70 -1.35 15.58
C GLU A 53 3.18 -0.94 15.55
N ILE A 54 3.95 -1.47 14.59
CA ILE A 54 5.36 -1.10 14.37
C ILE A 54 5.49 0.40 14.07
N LEU A 55 4.57 0.95 13.28
CA LEU A 55 4.53 2.37 12.97
C LEU A 55 4.23 3.19 14.23
N GLY A 56 3.30 2.74 15.06
CA GLY A 56 2.96 3.41 16.33
C GLY A 56 4.13 3.40 17.32
N ASN A 57 4.86 2.29 17.39
CA ASN A 57 6.08 2.18 18.20
C ASN A 57 7.17 3.13 17.71
N ALA A 58 7.34 3.25 16.38
CA ALA A 58 8.27 4.20 15.80
C ALA A 58 7.90 5.67 16.11
N GLN A 59 6.60 6.03 16.03
CA GLN A 59 6.16 7.38 16.40
C GLN A 59 6.53 7.74 17.84
N LYS A 60 6.24 6.85 18.79
CA LYS A 60 6.56 7.04 20.21
C LYS A 60 8.07 7.21 20.42
N TYR A 61 8.84 6.30 19.85
CA TYR A 61 10.30 6.31 19.95
C TYR A 61 10.91 7.61 19.42
N ILE A 62 10.48 8.04 18.23
CA ILE A 62 11.03 9.23 17.56
C ILE A 62 10.55 10.52 18.25
N LYS A 63 9.30 10.55 18.74
CA LYS A 63 8.79 11.64 19.57
C LYS A 63 9.67 11.88 20.79
N GLU A 64 10.04 10.82 21.50
CA GLU A 64 10.94 10.88 22.66
C GLU A 64 12.34 11.36 22.25
N LYS A 65 12.94 10.79 21.20
CA LYS A 65 14.28 11.19 20.73
C LYS A 65 14.38 12.65 20.31
N MET A 66 13.31 13.20 19.73
CA MET A 66 13.28 14.58 19.26
C MET A 66 12.74 15.57 20.30
N ASN A 67 12.22 15.11 21.44
CA ASN A 67 11.37 15.91 22.32
C ASN A 67 10.26 16.63 21.54
N SER A 68 9.63 15.93 20.60
CA SER A 68 8.61 16.50 19.71
C SER A 68 7.32 16.81 20.47
N LYS A 69 6.70 17.95 20.16
CA LYS A 69 5.35 18.31 20.63
C LYS A 69 4.25 17.59 19.85
N GLU A 70 4.56 17.16 18.63
CA GLU A 70 3.63 16.39 17.79
C GLU A 70 3.57 14.94 18.25
N ASP A 71 2.35 14.38 18.31
CA ASP A 71 2.15 12.97 18.67
C ASP A 71 2.64 11.99 17.60
N LYS A 72 2.69 12.44 16.34
CA LYS A 72 3.08 11.64 15.17
C LYS A 72 4.11 12.43 14.34
N PRO A 73 5.37 12.55 14.78
CA PRO A 73 6.38 13.35 14.09
C PRO A 73 6.82 12.78 12.73
N VAL A 74 6.46 11.53 12.39
CA VAL A 74 6.85 10.88 11.14
C VAL A 74 5.67 10.75 10.17
N ASN A 75 5.87 11.19 8.94
CA ASN A 75 4.93 10.99 7.84
C ASN A 75 5.22 9.65 7.13
N PHE A 76 4.40 8.64 7.40
CA PHE A 76 4.58 7.32 6.80
C PHE A 76 3.84 7.15 5.46
N VAL A 77 4.39 6.28 4.62
CA VAL A 77 3.79 5.83 3.36
C VAL A 77 3.54 4.32 3.45
N PHE A 78 2.30 3.91 3.19
CA PHE A 78 1.90 2.50 3.12
C PHE A 78 1.99 2.00 1.68
N HIS A 79 3.06 1.28 1.36
CA HIS A 79 3.14 0.56 0.08
C HIS A 79 2.45 -0.80 0.16
N GLY A 80 1.88 -1.29 -0.95
CA GLY A 80 1.23 -2.60 -0.98
C GLY A 80 -0.10 -2.64 -0.22
N GLY A 81 -0.93 -1.60 -0.35
CA GLY A 81 -2.22 -1.53 0.34
C GLY A 81 -3.28 -2.49 -0.20
N SER A 82 -3.16 -2.92 -1.46
CA SER A 82 -4.15 -3.80 -2.10
C SER A 82 -4.31 -5.14 -1.39
N GLY A 83 -5.56 -5.53 -1.13
CA GLY A 83 -5.90 -6.75 -0.39
C GLY A 83 -5.74 -6.67 1.14
N SER A 84 -5.32 -5.52 1.69
CA SER A 84 -5.22 -5.33 3.15
C SER A 84 -6.60 -5.27 3.81
N GLU A 85 -6.72 -5.83 5.02
CA GLU A 85 -7.95 -5.70 5.80
C GLU A 85 -8.21 -4.24 6.19
N LYS A 86 -9.49 -3.83 6.16
CA LYS A 86 -9.90 -2.46 6.54
C LYS A 86 -9.36 -2.03 7.91
N LYS A 87 -9.39 -2.93 8.89
CA LYS A 87 -8.88 -2.66 10.25
C LYS A 87 -7.39 -2.35 10.24
N ALA A 88 -6.59 -3.09 9.48
CA ALA A 88 -5.15 -2.86 9.38
C ALA A 88 -4.85 -1.50 8.71
N ILE A 89 -5.64 -1.11 7.70
CA ILE A 89 -5.55 0.21 7.07
C ILE A 89 -5.90 1.31 8.08
N GLU A 90 -7.02 1.18 8.81
CA GLU A 90 -7.45 2.14 9.83
C GLU A 90 -6.39 2.32 10.93
N GLU A 91 -5.76 1.23 11.36
CA GLU A 91 -4.68 1.28 12.35
C GLU A 91 -3.42 1.95 11.79
N ALA A 92 -3.02 1.64 10.56
CA ALA A 92 -1.86 2.26 9.91
C ALA A 92 -2.05 3.78 9.72
N LEU A 93 -3.25 4.22 9.32
CA LEU A 93 -3.64 5.64 9.27
C LEU A 93 -3.59 6.26 10.68
N GLY A 94 -4.09 5.53 11.68
CA GLY A 94 -3.97 5.86 13.09
C GLY A 94 -2.53 6.07 13.55
N ASN A 95 -1.55 5.41 12.93
CA ASN A 95 -0.13 5.50 13.26
C ASN A 95 0.68 6.47 12.36
N GLY A 96 0.01 7.33 11.60
CA GLY A 96 0.66 8.42 10.86
C GLY A 96 1.01 8.08 9.41
N VAL A 97 0.38 7.05 8.82
CA VAL A 97 0.35 6.90 7.37
C VAL A 97 -0.46 8.04 6.76
N ILE A 98 0.15 8.77 5.82
CA ILE A 98 -0.49 9.89 5.09
C ILE A 98 -0.69 9.61 3.60
N LYS A 99 -0.08 8.53 3.09
CA LYS A 99 -0.13 8.13 1.69
C LYS A 99 -0.19 6.62 1.62
N MET A 100 -1.12 6.07 0.84
CA MET A 100 -1.21 4.64 0.56
C MET A 100 -1.11 4.41 -0.94
N ASN A 101 -0.26 3.47 -1.36
CA ASN A 101 -0.16 3.09 -2.77
C ASN A 101 -1.23 2.05 -3.07
N ILE A 102 -1.92 2.23 -4.20
CA ILE A 102 -2.90 1.29 -4.75
C ILE A 102 -2.54 1.06 -6.22
N ASP A 103 -2.48 -0.21 -6.64
CA ASP A 103 -2.13 -0.55 -8.02
C ASP A 103 -2.91 -1.79 -8.48
N THR A 104 -2.70 -2.94 -7.85
CA THR A 104 -3.36 -4.20 -8.24
C THR A 104 -4.88 -4.11 -8.27
N ASP A 105 -5.49 -3.45 -7.27
CA ASP A 105 -6.95 -3.27 -7.26
C ASP A 105 -7.43 -2.39 -8.42
N ILE A 106 -6.66 -1.38 -8.82
CA ILE A 106 -7.01 -0.49 -9.94
C ILE A 106 -6.85 -1.22 -11.27
N GLN A 107 -5.77 -1.99 -11.44
CA GLN A 107 -5.58 -2.83 -12.63
C GLN A 107 -6.71 -3.84 -12.77
N TRP A 108 -7.08 -4.52 -11.68
CA TRP A 108 -8.19 -5.47 -11.67
C TRP A 108 -9.53 -4.79 -11.97
N ALA A 109 -9.82 -3.65 -11.34
CA ALA A 109 -11.07 -2.91 -11.56
C ALA A 109 -11.18 -2.41 -13.01
N ALA A 110 -10.08 -1.94 -13.61
CA ALA A 110 -10.04 -1.52 -15.00
C ALA A 110 -10.33 -2.70 -15.95
N TRP A 111 -9.67 -3.84 -15.73
CA TRP A 111 -9.94 -5.06 -16.49
C TRP A 111 -11.39 -5.54 -16.33
N ASP A 112 -11.92 -5.55 -15.10
CA ASP A 112 -13.28 -6.01 -14.83
C ASP A 112 -14.34 -5.17 -15.55
N GLY A 113 -14.07 -3.88 -15.76
CA GLY A 113 -14.89 -3.01 -16.61
C GLY A 113 -14.96 -3.50 -18.07
N VAL A 114 -13.82 -3.77 -18.68
CA VAL A 114 -13.74 -4.32 -20.05
C VAL A 114 -14.39 -5.69 -20.12
N ARG A 115 -14.08 -6.56 -19.15
CA ARG A 115 -14.64 -7.92 -19.05
C ARG A 115 -16.17 -7.92 -18.98
N LYS A 116 -16.76 -6.99 -18.22
CA LYS A 116 -18.22 -6.85 -18.13
C LYS A 116 -18.83 -6.31 -19.41
N PHE A 117 -18.21 -5.30 -20.02
CA PHE A 117 -18.66 -4.76 -21.31
C PHE A 117 -18.64 -5.83 -22.40
N GLU A 118 -17.53 -6.58 -22.49
CA GLU A 118 -17.41 -7.69 -23.44
C GLU A 118 -18.47 -8.75 -23.19
N ALA A 119 -18.72 -9.14 -21.94
CA ALA A 119 -19.75 -10.14 -21.64
C ALA A 119 -21.17 -9.68 -22.02
N GLU A 120 -21.49 -8.39 -21.87
CA GLU A 120 -22.79 -7.83 -22.27
C GLU A 120 -22.92 -7.70 -23.80
N LYS A 121 -21.83 -7.33 -24.48
CA LYS A 121 -21.79 -7.11 -25.93
C LYS A 121 -21.18 -8.27 -26.68
N HIS A 122 -21.11 -9.45 -26.06
CA HIS A 122 -20.34 -10.59 -26.57
C HIS A 122 -20.70 -10.86 -28.03
N ASP A 123 -21.98 -11.05 -28.31
CA ASP A 123 -22.48 -11.37 -29.65
C ASP A 123 -22.30 -10.21 -30.67
N TYR A 124 -22.09 -8.98 -30.21
CA TYR A 124 -21.86 -7.79 -31.04
C TYR A 124 -20.37 -7.50 -31.29
N LEU A 125 -19.45 -8.24 -30.66
CA LEU A 125 -18.01 -7.96 -30.71
C LEU A 125 -17.19 -9.02 -31.46
N GLN A 126 -17.86 -9.99 -32.09
CA GLN A 126 -17.17 -11.13 -32.74
C GLN A 126 -16.70 -10.82 -34.16
N SER A 127 -17.25 -9.79 -34.81
CA SER A 127 -16.91 -9.41 -36.18
C SER A 127 -17.19 -7.92 -36.42
N GLN A 128 -16.74 -7.37 -37.55
CA GLN A 128 -17.02 -5.97 -37.92
C GLN A 128 -18.44 -5.75 -38.46
N ILE A 129 -19.08 -6.81 -38.97
CA ILE A 129 -20.44 -6.81 -39.54
C ILE A 129 -21.03 -8.19 -39.26
N GLY A 130 -22.21 -8.21 -38.63
CA GLY A 130 -22.95 -9.40 -38.23
C GLY A 130 -23.16 -9.43 -36.72
N ASN A 131 -24.41 -9.24 -36.27
CA ASN A 131 -24.78 -9.23 -34.86
C ASN A 131 -26.22 -9.78 -34.65
N PRO A 132 -26.73 -9.90 -33.41
CA PRO A 132 -28.08 -10.42 -33.13
C PRO A 132 -29.25 -9.67 -33.79
N GLU A 133 -29.05 -8.45 -34.30
CA GLU A 133 -30.05 -7.64 -34.99
C GLU A 133 -30.02 -7.83 -36.52
N GLY A 134 -29.00 -8.51 -37.06
CA GLY A 134 -28.92 -8.90 -38.47
C GLY A 134 -27.50 -9.15 -38.98
N GLU A 135 -27.39 -9.94 -40.05
CA GLU A 135 -26.10 -10.31 -40.66
C GLU A 135 -25.35 -9.13 -41.30
N ASP A 136 -26.07 -8.10 -41.75
CA ASP A 136 -25.50 -6.89 -42.36
C ASP A 136 -25.38 -5.71 -41.35
N LYS A 137 -25.64 -5.96 -40.06
CA LYS A 137 -25.58 -4.92 -39.02
C LYS A 137 -24.18 -4.82 -38.43
N PRO A 138 -23.66 -3.60 -38.20
CA PRO A 138 -22.33 -3.40 -37.63
C PRO A 138 -22.23 -3.87 -36.18
#